data_AF-A0A925EWZ5-F1
#
_entry.id   AF-A0A925EWZ5-F1
#
_cell.length_a   1.000
_cell.length_b   1.000
_cell.length_c   1.000
_cell.angle_alpha   90.00
_cell.angle_beta   90.00
_cell.angle_gamma   90.00
#
_symmetry.space_group_name_H-M   'P 1'
#
loop_
_entity.id
_entity.type
_entity.pdbx_description
1 polymer ?
#
loop_
_entity_poly.entity_id
_entity_poly.type
_entity_poly.pdbx_seq_one_letter_code
_entity_poly.pdbx_strand_id
1 'polypeptide(L)' 'LEIGAMLIGCFMIYGFLFGIGYWIYGEGMYALISFGVGLIAGFLLWRMWPKLSFS' A
#
# COMPACT_ATOMS: atom_id res chain seq x y z
N LEU A 1 13.87 1.61 -12.04
CA LEU A 1 13.00 0.64 -11.33
C LEU A 1 12.88 0.99 -9.85
N GLU A 2 13.97 1.46 -9.25
CA GLU A 2 14.14 1.73 -7.81
C GLU A 2 13.15 2.79 -7.27
N ILE A 3 13.03 3.94 -7.94
CA ILE A 3 12.10 5.02 -7.56
C ILE A 3 10.63 4.56 -7.62
N GLY A 4 10.29 3.69 -8.58
CA GLY A 4 8.95 3.14 -8.72
C GLY A 4 8.56 2.28 -7.52
N ALA A 5 9.47 1.41 -7.05
CA ALA A 5 9.24 0.61 -5.85
C ALA A 5 9.18 1.47 -4.59
N MET A 6 10.00 2.52 -4.49
CA MET A 6 9.96 3.46 -3.38
C MET A 6 8.59 4.17 -3.29
N LEU A 7 8.05 4.60 -4.43
CA LEU A 7 6.74 5.26 -4.51
C LEU A 7 5.61 4.31 -4.10
N ILE A 8 5.63 3.07 -4.60
CA ILE A 8 4.61 2.05 -4.22
C ILE A 8 4.73 1.72 -2.73
N GLY A 9 5.95 1.69 -2.17
CA GLY A 9 6.20 1.59 -0.73
C GLY A 9 5.52 2.69 0.07
N CYS A 10 5.66 3.95 -0.35
CA CYS A 10 4.94 5.07 0.25
C CYS A 10 3.42 4.87 0.16
N PHE A 11 2.88 4.54 -1.02
CA PHE A 11 1.44 4.32 -1.19
C PHE A 11 0.90 3.20 -0.30
N MET A 12 1.66 2.11 -0.12
CA MET A 12 1.30 1.03 0.79
C MET A 12 1.17 1.55 2.23
N ILE A 13 2.20 2.21 2.76
CA ILE A 13 2.20 2.72 4.13
C ILE A 13 1.10 3.77 4.34
N TYR A 14 0.92 4.70 3.40
CA TYR A 14 -0.17 5.69 3.48
C TYR A 14 -1.56 5.06 3.39
N GLY A 15 -1.74 4.02 2.57
CA GLY A 15 -3.01 3.29 2.47
C GLY A 15 -3.40 2.61 3.78
N PHE A 16 -2.45 1.95 4.44
CA PHE A 16 -2.68 1.35 5.77
C PHE A 16 -2.87 2.40 6.87
N LEU A 17 -2.09 3.49 6.85
CA LEU A 17 -2.21 4.58 7.81
C LEU A 17 -3.60 5.22 7.75
N PHE A 18 -4.09 5.54 6.55
CA PHE A 18 -5.44 6.07 6.36
C PHE A 18 -6.50 5.03 6.70
N GLY A 19 -6.31 3.76 6.34
CA GLY A 19 -7.23 2.67 6.70
C GLY A 19 -7.44 2.56 8.21
N ILE A 20 -6.36 2.64 8.99
CA ILE A 20 -6.44 2.65 10.46
C ILE A 20 -7.07 3.95 10.96
N GLY A 21 -6.74 5.09 10.36
CA GLY A 21 -7.38 6.37 10.68
C GLY A 21 -8.90 6.30 10.55
N TYR A 22 -9.41 5.92 9.37
CA TYR A 22 -10.84 5.79 9.11
C TYR A 22 -11.50 4.71 9.99
N TRP A 23 -10.76 3.66 10.35
CA TRP A 23 -11.25 2.63 11.28
C TRP A 23 -11.51 3.23 12.67
N ILE A 24 -10.60 4.07 13.17
CA ILE A 24 -10.75 4.75 14.47
C ILE A 24 -11.88 5.77 14.43
N TYR A 25 -12.08 6.47 13.31
CA TYR A 25 -13.18 7.44 13.14
C TYR A 25 -14.55 6.80 12.88
N GLY A 26 -14.65 5.46 12.81
CA GLY A 26 -15.92 4.75 12.57
C GLY A 26 -16.40 4.80 11.11
N GLU A 27 -15.57 5.32 10.20
CA GLU A 27 -15.82 5.41 8.77
C GLU A 27 -15.43 4.11 8.05
N GLY A 28 -16.17 3.03 8.34
CA GLY A 28 -15.84 1.67 7.89
C GLY A 28 -15.74 1.51 6.36
N MET A 29 -16.54 2.25 5.59
CA MET A 29 -16.49 2.19 4.13
C MET A 29 -15.18 2.76 3.56
N TYR A 30 -14.73 3.91 4.07
CA TYR A 30 -13.45 4.51 3.69
C TYR A 30 -12.25 3.73 4.24
N ALA A 31 -12.38 3.14 5.42
CA ALA A 31 -11.38 2.23 5.96
C ALA A 31 -11.14 1.04 5.03
N LEU A 32 -12.20 0.38 4.55
CA LEU A 32 -12.10 -0.78 3.68
C LEU A 32 -11.44 -0.43 2.33
N ILE A 33 -11.78 0.72 1.75
CA ILE A 33 -11.18 1.20 0.49
C ILE A 33 -9.68 1.46 0.67
N SER A 34 -9.31 2.13 1.76
CA SER A 34 -7.91 2.48 2.07
C SER A 34 -7.04 1.24 2.34
N PHE A 35 -7.58 0.28 3.10
CA PHE A 35 -6.97 -1.03 3.30
C PHE A 35 -6.83 -1.80 1.99
N GLY A 36 -7.84 -1.75 1.11
CA GLY A 36 -7.79 -2.36 -0.22
C GLY A 36 -6.65 -1.79 -1.06
N VAL A 37 -6.49 -0.46 -1.09
CA VAL A 37 -5.37 0.22 -1.78
C VAL A 37 -4.03 -0.19 -1.19
N GLY A 38 -3.91 -0.25 0.15
CA GLY A 38 -2.69 -0.69 0.84
C GLY A 38 -2.30 -2.14 0.50
N LEU A 39 -3.28 -3.05 0.48
CA LEU A 39 -3.07 -4.45 0.10
C LEU A 39 -2.67 -4.61 -1.37
N ILE A 40 -3.30 -3.87 -2.28
CA ILE A 40 -2.96 -3.89 -3.71
C ILE A 40 -1.53 -3.38 -3.92
N ALA A 41 -1.14 -2.29 -3.25
CA ALA A 41 0.22 -1.75 -3.30
C ALA A 41 1.25 -2.75 -2.74
N GLY A 42 0.94 -3.43 -1.64
CA GLY A 42 1.78 -4.49 -1.07
C GLY A 42 1.93 -5.70 -2.01
N PHE A 43 0.85 -6.09 -2.69
CA PHE A 43 0.90 -7.17 -3.68
C PHE A 43 1.74 -6.79 -4.92
N LEU A 44 1.60 -5.56 -5.41
CA LEU A 44 2.43 -5.04 -6.50
C LEU A 44 3.91 -5.01 -6.11
N LEU A 45 4.24 -4.56 -4.89
CA LEU A 45 5.61 -4.57 -4.37
C LEU A 45 6.19 -5.98 -4.32
N TRP A 46 5.44 -6.93 -3.78
CA TRP A 46 5.90 -8.32 -3.69
C TRP A 46 6.15 -8.92 -5.07
N ARG A 47 5.31 -8.59 -6.05
CA ARG A 47 5.49 -9.02 -7.45
C ARG A 47 6.65 -8.31 -8.16
N MET A 48 7.00 -7.09 -7.76
CA MET A 48 8.14 -6.34 -8.31
C MET A 48 9.48 -6.71 -7.64
N TRP A 49 9.44 -7.24 -6.41
CA TRP A 49 10.62 -7.69 -5.65
C TRP A 49 11.59 -8.60 -6.42
N PRO A 50 11.15 -9.66 -7.13
CA PRO A 50 12.07 -10.51 -7.89
C PRO A 50 12.73 -9.80 -9.08
N LYS A 51 12.13 -8.70 -9.58
CA LYS A 51 12.72 -7.89 -10.66
C LYS A 51 13.71 -6.84 -10.14
N LEU A 52 13.60 -6.47 -8.87
CA LEU A 52 14.47 -5.50 -8.21
C LEU A 52 15.74 -6.15 -7.66
N SER A 53 15.64 -7.42 -7.25
CA SER A 53 16.78 -8.22 -6.78
C SER A 53 17.70 -8.72 -7.91
N PHE A 54 17.31 -8.56 -9.18
CA PHE A 54 18.02 -9.12 -10.35
C PHE A 54 18.52 -8.03 -11.31
N SER A 55 18.82 -6.84 -10.77
CA SER A 55 19.54 -5.77 -11.47
C SER A 55 20.89 -5.51 -10.83
#